data_AF-A0A8S1P6C6-F1
#
_entry.id   AF-A0A8S1P6C6-F1
#
_cell.length_a   1.000
_cell.length_b   1.000
_cell.length_c   1.000
_cell.angle_alpha   90.00
_cell.angle_beta   90.00
_cell.angle_gamma   90.00
#
_symmetry.space_group_name_H-M   'P 1'
#
loop_
_entity.id
_entity.type
_entity.pdbx_description
1 polymer ?
#
loop_
_entity_poly.entity_id
_entity_poly.type
_entity_poly.pdbx_seq_one_letter_code
_entity_poly.pdbx_strand_id
1 'polypeptide(L)'
;MKLILIIAYILQISCSKALDFKVMLSQMDQHHLGQTFLNALQIGLTAGSPVHEIQSYLNNIRFMLQQEQKDSDIFIQSTQLKCQRLLHDFSTNYAYHSSQLLANQKIVQENTENLQRALNKIAEVSVEIEQNILKTNAGQSERDLQYIEFQSTLKDHNEAISAIDEAYALIEHLANGLSFIQLKGRFNKVINRLTSQSQGITHLFQPIINMMSQLASNTDDSKKLLLLLSGLKVQIVENSNQNKDLEQEASLNWQSFLNDLINEKNTLSDQRQNLEQAILNYQSIIQESSEKSQYHQIEFMKNKENVENQDIWCRQQQDLYSIDSQSRNEALQLISNIVDHIQDKIVTLKEYLRERHQIK
;
A
#
# COMPACT_ATOMS: atom_id res chain seq x y z
N MET A 1 -58.81 -10.81 6.61
CA MET A 1 -59.83 -10.33 5.64
C MET A 1 -59.50 -10.56 4.16
N LYS A 2 -58.27 -10.90 3.74
CA LYS A 2 -57.96 -11.24 2.32
C LYS A 2 -58.34 -12.68 1.91
N LEU A 3 -58.51 -13.59 2.88
CA LEU A 3 -58.88 -14.99 2.62
C LEU A 3 -60.36 -15.16 2.19
N ILE A 4 -61.24 -14.22 2.57
CA ILE A 4 -62.69 -14.28 2.25
C ILE A 4 -62.96 -13.78 0.83
N LEU A 5 -62.11 -12.89 0.29
CA LEU A 5 -62.20 -12.42 -1.11
C LEU A 5 -61.73 -13.48 -2.12
N ILE A 6 -60.76 -14.33 -1.75
CA ILE A 6 -60.27 -15.41 -2.61
C ILE A 6 -61.31 -16.54 -2.71
N ILE A 7 -62.02 -16.84 -1.63
CA ILE A 7 -63.10 -17.83 -1.64
C ILE A 7 -64.32 -17.31 -2.43
N ALA A 8 -64.61 -16.00 -2.41
CA ALA A 8 -65.67 -15.40 -3.22
C ALA A 8 -65.33 -15.37 -4.73
N TYR A 9 -64.06 -15.27 -5.11
CA TYR A 9 -63.64 -15.35 -6.52
C TYR A 9 -63.61 -16.80 -7.05
N ILE A 10 -63.31 -17.77 -6.18
CA ILE A 10 -63.28 -19.20 -6.52
C ILE A 10 -64.69 -19.83 -6.53
N LEU A 11 -65.65 -19.31 -5.75
CA LEU A 11 -67.04 -19.80 -5.75
C LEU A 11 -67.95 -19.23 -6.87
N GLN A 12 -67.48 -18.30 -7.71
CA GLN A 12 -68.25 -17.83 -8.88
C GLN A 12 -68.01 -18.63 -10.17
N ILE A 13 -67.11 -19.63 -10.17
CA ILE A 13 -66.81 -20.46 -11.36
C ILE A 13 -67.58 -21.79 -11.35
N SER A 14 -68.51 -22.00 -10.40
CA SER A 14 -69.35 -23.20 -10.33
C SER A 14 -70.82 -22.94 -10.67
N CYS A 15 -71.05 -22.24 -11.78
CA CYS A 15 -72.37 -22.19 -12.42
C CYS A 15 -72.20 -22.48 -13.92
N SER A 16 -72.51 -23.72 -14.29
CA SER A 16 -72.62 -24.22 -15.65
C SER A 16 -73.67 -23.43 -16.43
N LYS A 17 -73.23 -22.39 -17.13
CA LYS A 17 -73.90 -21.91 -18.33
C LYS A 17 -72.92 -22.13 -19.47
N ALA A 18 -73.33 -22.88 -20.48
CA ALA A 18 -72.66 -22.86 -21.77
C ALA A 18 -72.44 -21.38 -22.12
N LEU A 19 -71.18 -20.94 -22.20
CA LEU A 19 -70.90 -19.65 -22.84
C LEU A 19 -71.61 -19.71 -24.19
N ASP A 20 -72.46 -18.72 -24.47
CA ASP A 20 -73.11 -18.61 -25.77
C ASP A 20 -72.01 -18.74 -26.83
N PHE A 21 -72.15 -19.73 -27.73
CA PHE A 21 -71.16 -20.03 -28.76
C PHE A 21 -70.83 -18.77 -29.57
N LYS A 22 -71.79 -17.85 -29.72
CA LYS A 22 -71.60 -16.55 -30.35
C LYS A 22 -70.69 -15.61 -29.55
N VAL A 23 -70.77 -15.62 -28.22
CA VAL A 23 -69.87 -14.87 -27.34
C VAL A 23 -68.46 -15.44 -27.43
N MET A 24 -68.34 -16.77 -27.47
CA MET A 24 -67.05 -17.43 -27.66
C MET A 24 -66.41 -17.08 -29.01
N LEU A 25 -67.16 -17.16 -30.12
CA LEU A 25 -66.68 -16.73 -31.45
C LEU A 25 -66.29 -15.24 -31.48
N SER A 26 -67.03 -14.37 -30.79
CA SER A 26 -66.72 -12.94 -30.72
C SER A 26 -65.44 -12.62 -29.95
N GLN A 27 -65.07 -13.43 -28.96
CA GLN A 27 -63.79 -13.31 -28.25
C GLN A 27 -62.61 -13.72 -29.14
N MET A 28 -62.81 -14.66 -30.07
CA MET A 28 -61.76 -15.05 -31.03
C MET A 28 -61.51 -13.97 -32.08
N ASP A 29 -62.56 -13.28 -32.51
CA ASP A 29 -62.45 -12.18 -33.47
C ASP A 29 -61.65 -11.00 -32.88
N GLN A 30 -61.38 -10.99 -31.57
CA GLN A 30 -60.52 -10.00 -30.92
C GLN A 30 -59.03 -10.41 -30.89
N HIS A 31 -58.70 -11.67 -31.16
CA HIS A 31 -57.31 -12.16 -31.22
C HIS A 31 -56.84 -12.32 -32.67
N HIS A 32 -55.60 -11.91 -32.99
CA HIS A 32 -55.04 -11.98 -34.35
C HIS A 32 -55.09 -13.41 -34.96
N LEU A 33 -54.72 -14.42 -34.17
CA LEU A 33 -54.81 -15.82 -34.59
C LEU A 33 -56.26 -16.29 -34.71
N GLY A 34 -57.14 -15.85 -33.81
CA GLY A 34 -58.57 -16.15 -33.84
C GLY A 34 -59.26 -15.55 -35.07
N GLN A 35 -58.94 -14.32 -35.46
CA GLN A 35 -59.40 -13.70 -36.71
C GLN A 35 -58.92 -14.46 -37.94
N THR A 36 -57.62 -14.77 -38.03
CA THR A 36 -57.06 -15.53 -39.16
C THR A 36 -57.78 -16.87 -39.32
N PHE A 37 -58.04 -17.53 -38.20
CA PHE A 37 -58.77 -18.79 -38.13
C PHE A 37 -60.25 -18.66 -38.54
N LEU A 38 -60.96 -17.67 -38.00
CA LEU A 38 -62.37 -17.43 -38.31
C LEU A 38 -62.57 -17.04 -39.78
N ASN A 39 -61.66 -16.24 -40.34
CA ASN A 39 -61.63 -15.89 -41.75
C ASN A 39 -61.43 -17.13 -42.64
N ALA A 40 -60.52 -18.03 -42.26
CA ALA A 40 -60.31 -19.27 -43.00
C ALA A 40 -61.52 -20.21 -42.95
N LEU A 41 -62.17 -20.33 -41.78
CA LEU A 41 -63.42 -21.07 -41.64
C LEU A 41 -64.56 -20.45 -42.46
N GLN A 42 -64.67 -19.12 -42.46
CA GLN A 42 -65.65 -18.40 -43.26
C GLN A 42 -65.46 -18.67 -44.75
N ILE A 43 -64.23 -18.65 -45.26
CA ILE A 43 -63.93 -18.97 -46.67
C ILE A 43 -64.37 -20.40 -47.01
N GLY A 44 -64.04 -21.40 -46.17
CA GLY A 44 -64.45 -22.79 -46.40
C GLY A 44 -65.97 -23.00 -46.37
N LEU A 45 -66.66 -22.35 -45.43
CA LEU A 45 -68.13 -22.40 -45.36
C LEU A 45 -68.79 -21.72 -46.58
N THR A 46 -68.24 -20.60 -47.04
CA THR A 46 -68.79 -19.84 -48.19
C THR A 46 -68.51 -20.54 -49.52
N ALA A 47 -67.43 -21.32 -49.61
CA ALA A 47 -67.08 -22.15 -50.77
C ALA A 47 -67.91 -23.44 -50.86
N GLY A 48 -68.75 -23.74 -49.86
CA GLY A 48 -69.54 -24.97 -49.82
C GLY A 48 -68.71 -26.22 -49.50
N SER A 49 -67.54 -26.07 -48.84
CA SER A 49 -66.69 -27.20 -48.49
C SER A 49 -67.46 -28.23 -47.64
N PRO A 50 -67.34 -29.53 -47.95
CA PRO A 50 -67.84 -30.59 -47.10
C PRO A 50 -67.36 -30.45 -45.65
N VAL A 51 -68.25 -30.77 -44.69
CA VAL A 51 -67.95 -30.68 -43.24
C VAL A 51 -66.69 -31.44 -42.83
N HIS A 52 -66.35 -32.54 -43.52
CA HIS A 52 -65.13 -33.31 -43.27
C HIS A 52 -63.84 -32.55 -43.62
N GLU A 53 -63.87 -31.67 -44.62
CA GLU A 53 -62.72 -30.82 -44.99
C GLU A 53 -62.50 -29.75 -43.92
N ILE A 54 -63.58 -29.18 -43.39
CA ILE A 54 -63.54 -28.22 -42.28
C ILE A 54 -62.96 -28.89 -41.02
N GLN A 55 -63.41 -30.10 -40.67
CA GLN A 55 -62.85 -30.86 -39.54
C GLN A 55 -61.37 -31.21 -39.75
N SER A 56 -60.96 -31.56 -40.97
CA SER A 56 -59.55 -31.83 -41.31
C SER A 56 -58.69 -30.56 -41.14
N TYR A 57 -59.17 -29.42 -41.63
CA TYR A 57 -58.50 -28.12 -41.47
C TYR A 57 -58.33 -27.73 -40.00
N LEU A 58 -59.38 -27.88 -39.18
CA LEU A 58 -59.34 -27.64 -37.73
C LEU A 58 -58.30 -28.52 -37.01
N ASN A 59 -58.26 -29.81 -37.36
CA ASN A 59 -57.28 -30.74 -36.79
C ASN A 59 -55.84 -30.42 -37.22
N ASN A 60 -55.63 -29.95 -38.45
CA ASN A 60 -54.31 -29.52 -38.93
C ASN A 60 -53.82 -28.29 -38.15
N ILE A 61 -54.68 -27.29 -37.93
CA ILE A 61 -54.32 -26.11 -37.12
C ILE A 61 -54.04 -26.52 -35.67
N ARG A 62 -54.85 -27.41 -35.09
CA ARG A 62 -54.59 -27.96 -33.75
C ARG A 62 -53.21 -28.59 -33.66
N PHE A 63 -52.85 -29.41 -34.65
CA PHE A 63 -51.54 -30.04 -34.72
C PHE A 63 -50.41 -29.01 -34.86
N MET A 64 -50.58 -27.99 -35.70
CA MET A 64 -49.60 -26.90 -35.85
C MET A 64 -49.37 -26.15 -34.53
N LEU A 65 -50.43 -25.74 -33.83
CA LEU A 65 -50.32 -25.03 -32.55
C LEU A 65 -49.67 -25.89 -31.47
N GLN A 66 -49.96 -27.21 -31.44
CA GLN A 66 -49.29 -28.14 -30.53
C GLN A 66 -47.80 -28.28 -30.84
N GLN A 67 -47.43 -28.32 -32.11
CA GLN A 67 -46.04 -28.39 -32.53
C GLN A 67 -45.29 -27.08 -32.21
N GLU A 68 -45.90 -25.92 -32.48
CA GLU A 68 -45.34 -24.61 -32.11
C GLU A 68 -45.13 -24.46 -30.60
N GLN A 69 -46.08 -24.96 -29.79
CA GLN A 69 -45.92 -24.98 -28.33
C GLN A 69 -44.73 -25.86 -27.93
N LYS A 70 -44.61 -27.07 -28.49
CA LYS A 70 -43.49 -27.98 -28.21
C LYS A 70 -42.15 -27.37 -28.60
N ASP A 71 -42.07 -26.70 -29.75
CA ASP A 71 -40.85 -26.04 -30.21
C ASP A 71 -40.51 -24.85 -29.29
N SER A 72 -41.52 -24.10 -28.85
CA SER A 72 -41.36 -23.02 -27.86
C SER A 72 -40.90 -23.55 -26.49
N ASP A 73 -41.40 -24.70 -26.04
CA ASP A 73 -41.00 -25.35 -24.78
C ASP A 73 -39.52 -25.74 -24.80
N ILE A 74 -39.07 -26.34 -25.90
CA ILE A 74 -37.65 -26.70 -26.10
C ILE A 74 -36.79 -25.44 -26.13
N PHE A 75 -37.23 -24.41 -26.84
CA PHE A 75 -36.53 -23.14 -26.93
C PHE A 75 -36.39 -22.48 -25.55
N ILE A 76 -37.49 -22.34 -24.78
CA ILE A 76 -37.44 -21.68 -23.48
C ILE A 76 -36.61 -22.47 -22.47
N GLN A 77 -36.68 -23.80 -22.48
CA GLN A 77 -35.85 -24.64 -21.61
C GLN A 77 -34.35 -24.44 -21.89
N SER A 78 -33.96 -24.42 -23.17
CA SER A 78 -32.58 -24.13 -23.58
C SER A 78 -32.15 -22.72 -23.18
N THR A 79 -33.04 -21.74 -23.34
CA THR A 79 -32.80 -20.34 -22.98
C THR A 79 -32.64 -20.18 -21.47
N GLN A 80 -33.49 -20.81 -20.65
CA GLN A 80 -33.39 -20.77 -19.18
C GLN A 80 -32.05 -21.34 -18.69
N LEU A 81 -31.58 -22.45 -19.26
CA LEU A 81 -30.27 -23.02 -18.91
C LEU A 81 -29.12 -22.07 -19.26
N LYS A 82 -29.16 -21.44 -20.44
CA LYS A 82 -28.17 -20.42 -20.84
C LYS A 82 -28.21 -19.21 -19.91
N CYS A 83 -29.40 -18.74 -19.58
CA CYS A 83 -29.64 -17.65 -18.64
C CYS A 83 -29.03 -17.92 -17.27
N GLN A 84 -29.34 -19.08 -16.66
CA GLN A 84 -28.80 -19.48 -15.37
C GLN A 84 -27.27 -19.52 -15.39
N ARG A 85 -26.69 -20.12 -16.43
CA ARG A 85 -25.23 -20.19 -16.57
C ARG A 85 -24.59 -18.82 -16.71
N LEU A 86 -25.05 -18.00 -17.66
CA LEU A 86 -24.44 -16.69 -17.91
C LEU A 86 -24.59 -15.74 -16.72
N LEU A 87 -25.77 -15.72 -16.08
CA LEU A 87 -25.98 -14.94 -14.85
C LEU A 87 -25.05 -15.40 -13.73
N HIS A 88 -24.87 -16.70 -13.57
CA HIS A 88 -23.93 -17.24 -12.58
C HIS A 88 -22.48 -16.85 -12.88
N ASP A 89 -22.04 -17.04 -14.13
CA ASP A 89 -20.67 -16.72 -14.56
C ASP A 89 -20.37 -15.23 -14.38
N PHE A 90 -21.26 -14.34 -14.85
CA PHE A 90 -21.10 -12.89 -14.69
C PHE A 90 -21.18 -12.45 -13.23
N SER A 91 -22.08 -13.02 -12.43
CA SER A 91 -22.21 -12.68 -11.00
C SER A 91 -20.97 -13.10 -10.20
N THR A 92 -20.42 -14.28 -10.50
CA THR A 92 -19.19 -14.78 -9.88
C THR A 92 -18.01 -13.90 -10.24
N ASN A 93 -17.85 -13.54 -11.52
CA ASN A 93 -16.79 -12.63 -11.97
C ASN A 93 -16.95 -11.22 -11.40
N TYR A 94 -18.18 -10.71 -11.32
CA TYR A 94 -18.50 -9.44 -10.68
C TYR A 94 -18.03 -9.42 -9.21
N ALA A 95 -18.38 -10.44 -8.43
CA ALA A 95 -17.99 -10.55 -7.03
C ALA A 95 -16.46 -10.70 -6.87
N TYR A 96 -15.82 -11.51 -7.72
CA TYR A 96 -14.37 -11.67 -7.75
C TYR A 96 -13.65 -10.34 -7.98
N HIS A 97 -14.02 -9.61 -9.05
CA HIS A 97 -13.39 -8.34 -9.37
C HIS A 97 -13.67 -7.25 -8.33
N SER A 98 -14.86 -7.25 -7.71
CA SER A 98 -15.16 -6.37 -6.58
C SER A 98 -14.22 -6.61 -5.40
N SER A 99 -14.01 -7.88 -5.01
CA SER A 99 -13.10 -8.23 -3.92
C SER A 99 -11.65 -7.89 -4.24
N GLN A 100 -11.20 -8.16 -5.47
CA GLN A 100 -9.83 -7.85 -5.88
C GLN A 100 -9.57 -6.35 -5.96
N LEU A 101 -10.54 -5.57 -6.42
CA LEU A 101 -10.47 -4.11 -6.43
C LEU A 101 -10.24 -3.56 -5.02
N LEU A 102 -11.07 -3.97 -4.05
CA LEU A 102 -10.94 -3.53 -2.66
C LEU A 102 -9.60 -3.95 -2.04
N ALA A 103 -9.15 -5.17 -2.31
CA ALA A 103 -7.87 -5.67 -1.82
C ALA A 103 -6.69 -4.85 -2.36
N ASN A 104 -6.65 -4.58 -3.67
CA ASN A 104 -5.59 -3.79 -4.29
C ASN A 104 -5.63 -2.32 -3.84
N GLN A 105 -6.81 -1.72 -3.68
CA GLN A 105 -6.95 -0.37 -3.12
C GLN A 105 -6.39 -0.27 -1.70
N LYS A 106 -6.66 -1.28 -0.86
CA LYS A 106 -6.10 -1.34 0.49
C LYS A 106 -4.57 -1.46 0.48
N ILE A 107 -4.01 -2.30 -0.39
CA ILE A 107 -2.55 -2.44 -0.55
C ILE A 107 -1.94 -1.09 -0.97
N VAL A 108 -2.55 -0.38 -1.92
CA VAL A 108 -2.08 0.96 -2.36
C VAL A 108 -2.08 1.94 -1.18
N GLN A 109 -3.17 2.00 -0.42
CA GLN A 109 -3.29 2.90 0.73
C GLN A 109 -2.21 2.62 1.79
N GLU A 110 -2.11 1.37 2.26
CA GLU A 110 -1.16 0.99 3.31
C GLU A 110 0.29 1.25 2.89
N ASN A 111 0.63 0.96 1.63
CA ASN A 111 1.98 1.18 1.12
C ASN A 111 2.28 2.66 0.87
N THR A 112 1.27 3.48 0.55
CA THR A 112 1.44 4.94 0.44
C THR A 112 1.72 5.56 1.80
N GLU A 113 1.04 5.11 2.85
CA GLU A 113 1.32 5.53 4.23
C GLU A 113 2.74 5.09 4.67
N ASN A 114 3.13 3.86 4.36
CA ASN A 114 4.48 3.36 4.63
C ASN A 114 5.56 4.13 3.86
N LEU A 115 5.31 4.45 2.60
CA LEU A 115 6.20 5.26 1.76
C LEU A 115 6.41 6.64 2.38
N GLN A 116 5.34 7.32 2.80
CA GLN A 116 5.44 8.63 3.44
C GLN A 116 6.23 8.56 4.75
N ARG A 117 5.99 7.53 5.57
CA ARG A 117 6.78 7.31 6.80
C ARG A 117 8.27 7.11 6.50
N ALA A 118 8.60 6.30 5.49
CA ALA A 118 9.98 6.05 5.10
C ALA A 118 10.66 7.32 4.55
N LEU A 119 9.96 8.13 3.75
CA LEU A 119 10.45 9.41 3.23
C LEU A 119 10.66 10.45 4.34
N ASN A 120 9.84 10.46 5.37
CA ASN A 120 10.10 11.33 6.52
C ASN A 120 11.34 10.85 7.29
N LYS A 121 11.45 9.52 7.49
CA LYS A 121 12.57 8.96 8.26
C LYS A 121 13.91 9.11 7.54
N ILE A 122 13.95 9.02 6.22
CA ILE A 122 15.21 9.24 5.47
C ILE A 122 15.71 10.67 5.63
N ALA A 123 14.81 11.66 5.71
CA ALA A 123 15.16 13.05 5.94
C ALA A 123 15.74 13.24 7.35
N GLU A 124 15.12 12.66 8.38
CA GLU A 124 15.63 12.66 9.75
C GLU A 124 17.03 12.03 9.85
N VAL A 125 17.19 10.81 9.33
CA VAL A 125 18.48 10.09 9.36
C VAL A 125 19.56 10.87 8.60
N SER A 126 19.20 11.53 7.51
CA SER A 126 20.16 12.36 6.75
C SER A 126 20.67 13.54 7.57
N VAL A 127 19.79 14.19 8.35
CA VAL A 127 20.18 15.26 9.28
C VAL A 127 21.05 14.71 10.41
N GLU A 128 20.74 13.54 10.96
CA GLU A 128 21.54 12.90 12.01
C GLU A 128 22.96 12.57 11.51
N ILE A 129 23.10 12.06 10.28
CA ILE A 129 24.41 11.81 9.64
C ILE A 129 25.21 13.12 9.53
N GLU A 130 24.57 14.20 9.06
CA GLU A 130 25.23 15.50 8.92
C GLU A 130 25.69 16.05 10.28
N GLN A 131 24.84 15.97 11.30
CA GLN A 131 25.19 16.38 12.66
C GLN A 131 26.35 15.56 13.24
N ASN A 132 26.37 14.24 13.01
CA ASN A 132 27.48 13.38 13.43
C ASN A 132 28.79 13.79 12.73
N ILE A 133 28.76 14.09 11.43
CA ILE A 133 29.93 14.57 10.68
C ILE A 133 30.41 15.92 11.25
N LEU A 134 29.51 16.85 11.55
CA LEU A 134 29.85 18.13 12.16
C LEU A 134 30.50 17.95 13.54
N LYS A 135 29.95 17.08 14.40
CA LYS A 135 30.53 16.75 15.71
C LYS A 135 31.92 16.15 15.57
N THR A 136 32.10 15.23 14.62
CA THR A 136 33.39 14.59 14.34
C THR A 136 34.44 15.63 13.93
N ASN A 137 34.11 16.51 12.98
CA ASN A 137 35.03 17.53 12.49
C ASN A 137 35.36 18.57 13.56
N ALA A 138 34.37 19.04 14.30
CA ALA A 138 34.56 20.00 15.38
C ALA A 138 35.44 19.42 16.50
N GLY A 139 35.16 18.17 16.91
CA GLY A 139 35.96 17.49 17.94
C GLY A 139 37.40 17.23 17.49
N GLN A 140 37.62 16.85 16.23
CA GLN A 140 38.97 16.67 15.69
C GLN A 140 39.75 17.99 15.66
N SER A 141 39.10 19.08 15.22
CA SER A 141 39.72 20.40 15.21
C SER A 141 40.10 20.88 16.61
N GLU A 142 39.24 20.65 17.60
CA GLU A 142 39.53 20.99 19.00
C GLU A 142 40.69 20.15 19.54
N ARG A 143 40.72 18.85 19.24
CA ARG A 143 41.80 17.96 19.65
C ARG A 143 43.14 18.34 19.03
N ASP A 144 43.14 18.75 17.76
CA ASP A 144 44.35 19.22 17.08
C ASP A 144 44.90 20.50 17.74
N LEU A 145 44.02 21.44 18.12
CA LEU A 145 44.41 22.66 18.84
C LEU A 145 45.01 22.35 20.22
N GLN A 146 44.34 21.50 21.00
CA GLN A 146 44.80 21.08 22.33
C GLN A 146 46.15 20.34 22.24
N TYR A 147 46.35 19.52 21.19
CA TYR A 147 47.62 18.84 20.99
C TYR A 147 48.76 19.80 20.62
N ILE A 148 48.48 20.82 19.80
CA ILE A 148 49.46 21.88 19.49
C ILE A 148 49.86 22.64 20.76
N GLU A 149 48.91 22.98 21.63
CA GLU A 149 49.18 23.64 22.91
C GLU A 149 50.00 22.75 23.85
N PHE A 150 49.68 21.47 23.93
CA PHE A 150 50.47 20.48 24.67
C PHE A 150 51.91 20.41 24.16
N GLN A 151 52.12 20.34 22.83
CA GLN A 151 53.46 20.30 22.23
C GLN A 151 54.26 21.58 22.54
N SER A 152 53.61 22.74 22.52
CA SER A 152 54.24 24.01 22.91
C SER A 152 54.66 23.98 24.38
N THR A 153 53.78 23.55 25.27
CA THR A 153 54.05 23.44 26.71
C THR A 153 55.19 22.46 27.00
N LEU A 154 55.22 21.32 26.31
CA LEU A 154 56.28 20.32 26.43
C LEU A 154 57.63 20.88 25.97
N LYS A 155 57.64 21.67 24.89
CA LYS A 155 58.84 22.36 24.41
C LYS A 155 59.36 23.35 25.45
N ASP A 156 58.49 24.17 26.04
CA ASP A 156 58.85 25.14 27.08
C ASP A 156 59.46 24.42 28.30
N HIS A 157 58.86 23.32 28.76
CA HIS A 157 59.41 22.50 29.85
C HIS A 157 60.82 21.97 29.53
N ASN A 158 61.04 21.48 28.30
CA ASN A 158 62.35 20.98 27.89
C ASN A 158 63.40 22.09 27.81
N GLU A 159 63.03 23.27 27.30
CA GLU A 159 63.92 24.44 27.24
C GLU A 159 64.29 24.94 28.64
N ALA A 160 63.32 24.97 29.56
CA ALA A 160 63.51 25.28 30.97
C ALA A 160 64.48 24.31 31.66
N ILE A 161 64.28 22.99 31.49
CA ILE A 161 65.17 21.96 32.06
C ILE A 161 66.60 22.16 31.54
N SER A 162 66.78 22.38 30.22
CA SER A 162 68.09 22.64 29.63
C SER A 162 68.75 23.90 30.20
N ALA A 163 67.99 24.98 30.41
CA ALA A 163 68.50 26.22 30.98
C ALA A 163 68.89 26.05 32.47
N ILE A 164 68.13 25.26 33.24
CA ILE A 164 68.46 24.92 34.62
C ILE A 164 69.74 24.08 34.69
N ASP A 165 69.90 23.09 33.82
CA ASP A 165 71.11 22.25 33.79
C ASP A 165 72.36 23.06 33.45
N GLU A 166 72.25 24.01 32.50
CA GLU A 166 73.32 24.96 32.20
C GLU A 166 73.60 25.92 33.36
N ALA A 167 72.57 26.44 34.03
CA ALA A 167 72.73 27.27 35.23
C ALA A 167 73.46 26.51 36.33
N TYR A 168 73.01 25.28 36.60
CA TYR A 168 73.57 24.41 37.63
C TYR A 168 75.06 24.16 37.40
N ALA A 169 75.45 23.79 36.18
CA ALA A 169 76.86 23.58 35.82
C ALA A 169 77.71 24.86 36.00
N LEU A 170 77.19 26.03 35.59
CA LEU A 170 77.91 27.30 35.75
C LEU A 170 78.12 27.69 37.22
N ILE A 171 77.14 27.42 38.08
CA ILE A 171 77.24 27.72 39.51
C ILE A 171 78.15 26.71 40.21
N GLU A 172 78.13 25.44 39.80
CA GLU A 172 79.07 24.43 40.27
C GLU A 172 80.51 24.79 39.91
N HIS A 173 80.74 25.26 38.68
CA HIS A 173 82.05 25.77 38.24
C HIS A 173 82.54 26.95 39.10
N LEU A 174 81.66 27.91 39.44
CA LEU A 174 81.97 29.01 40.35
C LEU A 174 82.29 28.51 41.76
N ALA A 175 81.48 27.60 42.30
CA ALA A 175 81.68 27.01 43.62
C ALA A 175 83.01 26.25 43.73
N ASN A 176 83.48 25.66 42.62
CA ASN A 176 84.76 24.96 42.52
C ASN A 176 85.96 25.87 42.20
N GLY A 177 85.78 27.20 42.20
CA GLY A 177 86.88 28.17 42.16
C GLY A 177 87.21 28.75 40.78
N LEU A 178 86.39 28.52 39.74
CA LEU A 178 86.53 29.22 38.46
C LEU A 178 86.13 30.70 38.60
N SER A 179 86.84 31.60 37.89
CA SER A 179 86.56 33.03 37.98
C SER A 179 85.25 33.38 37.26
N PHE A 180 84.42 34.21 37.90
CA PHE A 180 83.19 34.75 37.30
C PHE A 180 83.42 35.45 35.95
N ILE A 181 84.57 36.10 35.78
CA ILE A 181 84.93 36.78 34.52
C ILE A 181 84.97 35.79 33.35
N GLN A 182 85.42 34.56 33.57
CA GLN A 182 85.50 33.51 32.55
C GLN A 182 84.13 32.95 32.17
N LEU A 183 83.15 33.02 33.08
CA LEU A 183 81.82 32.42 32.92
C LEU A 183 80.74 33.44 32.53
N LYS A 184 80.99 34.75 32.71
CA LYS A 184 80.04 35.87 32.52
C LYS A 184 79.25 35.80 31.21
N GLY A 185 79.90 35.51 30.08
CA GLY A 185 79.23 35.43 28.78
C GLY A 185 78.21 34.28 28.68
N ARG A 186 78.48 33.14 29.34
CA ARG A 186 77.56 32.00 29.41
C ARG A 186 76.46 32.25 30.46
N PHE A 187 76.83 32.89 31.57
CA PHE A 187 75.90 33.29 32.63
C PHE A 187 74.78 34.21 32.09
N ASN A 188 75.15 35.24 31.32
CA ASN A 188 74.18 36.15 30.71
C ASN A 188 73.27 35.44 29.69
N LYS A 189 73.79 34.45 28.94
CA LYS A 189 72.98 33.65 28.02
C LYS A 189 71.93 32.82 28.75
N VAL A 190 72.30 32.18 29.86
CA VAL A 190 71.37 31.38 30.68
C VAL A 190 70.31 32.28 31.32
N ILE A 191 70.70 33.42 31.90
CA ILE A 191 69.74 34.40 32.44
C ILE A 191 68.74 34.86 31.37
N ASN A 192 69.21 35.18 30.16
CA ASN A 192 68.33 35.59 29.07
C ASN A 192 67.37 34.47 28.66
N ARG A 193 67.84 33.21 28.61
CA ARG A 193 67.00 32.04 28.30
C ARG A 193 65.93 31.76 29.37
N LEU A 194 66.27 31.92 30.65
CA LEU A 194 65.33 31.77 31.77
C LEU A 194 64.30 32.91 31.79
N THR A 195 64.71 34.12 31.39
CA THR A 195 63.84 35.29 31.29
C THR A 195 62.91 35.23 30.07
N SER A 196 63.35 34.59 28.98
CA SER A 196 62.58 34.44 27.74
C SER A 196 61.63 33.24 27.72
N GLN A 197 61.46 32.52 28.85
CA GLN A 197 60.48 31.44 28.95
C GLN A 197 59.05 32.00 28.89
N SER A 198 58.09 31.17 28.45
CA SER A 198 56.68 31.54 28.36
C SER A 198 56.11 32.02 29.71
N GLN A 199 55.14 32.93 29.66
CA GLN A 199 54.64 33.69 30.82
C GLN A 199 54.18 32.80 32.00
N GLY A 200 53.78 31.56 31.73
CA GLY A 200 53.35 30.59 32.75
C GLY A 200 54.47 30.09 33.66
N ILE A 201 55.74 30.13 33.23
CA ILE A 201 56.87 29.52 33.96
C ILE A 201 57.90 30.58 34.38
N THR A 202 57.91 31.76 33.75
CA THR A 202 58.88 32.86 34.02
C THR A 202 58.96 33.26 35.49
N HIS A 203 57.82 33.30 36.19
CA HIS A 203 57.74 33.71 37.59
C HIS A 203 58.47 32.74 38.54
N LEU A 204 58.54 31.45 38.18
CA LEU A 204 59.24 30.42 38.94
C LEU A 204 60.76 30.65 38.88
N PHE A 205 61.26 31.24 37.80
CA PHE A 205 62.69 31.53 37.62
C PHE A 205 63.14 32.84 38.28
N GLN A 206 62.24 33.74 38.68
CA GLN A 206 62.62 35.05 39.21
C GLN A 206 63.57 35.00 40.44
N PRO A 207 63.36 34.12 41.44
CA PRO A 207 64.29 33.99 42.56
C PRO A 207 65.68 33.50 42.12
N ILE A 208 65.72 32.60 41.13
CA ILE A 208 66.96 32.08 40.55
C ILE A 208 67.68 33.17 39.77
N ILE A 209 66.98 33.92 38.92
CA ILE A 209 67.53 35.03 38.14
C ILE A 209 68.13 36.11 39.05
N ASN A 210 67.43 36.46 40.14
CA ASN A 210 67.91 37.44 41.11
C ASN A 210 69.19 36.96 41.82
N MET A 211 69.24 35.71 42.29
CA MET A 211 70.43 35.15 42.93
C MET A 211 71.59 34.96 41.95
N MET A 212 71.31 34.52 40.72
CA MET A 212 72.30 34.44 39.65
C MET A 212 72.92 35.82 39.35
N SER A 213 72.12 36.89 39.39
CA SER A 213 72.59 38.25 39.16
C SER A 213 73.43 38.80 40.33
N GLN A 214 73.24 38.29 41.54
CA GLN A 214 73.96 38.69 42.76
C GLN A 214 75.23 37.85 43.04
N LEU A 215 75.37 36.70 42.40
CA LEU A 215 76.55 35.81 42.53
C LEU A 215 77.87 36.47 42.12
N ALA A 216 77.84 37.53 41.31
CA ALA A 216 79.02 38.32 40.98
C ALA A 216 79.64 39.03 42.21
N SER A 217 78.90 39.16 43.31
CA SER A 217 79.27 39.94 44.49
C SER A 217 79.37 39.13 45.79
N ASN A 218 78.85 37.89 45.83
CA ASN A 218 78.92 37.03 47.02
C ASN A 218 78.87 35.53 46.63
N THR A 219 79.98 34.81 46.81
CA THR A 219 80.10 33.39 46.43
C THR A 219 79.49 32.40 47.43
N ASP A 220 79.21 32.82 48.68
CA ASP A 220 78.66 31.94 49.72
C ASP A 220 77.22 31.48 49.43
N ASP A 221 76.49 32.20 48.58
CA ASP A 221 75.10 31.88 48.19
C ASP A 221 74.98 30.76 47.13
N SER A 222 76.12 30.27 46.60
CA SER A 222 76.16 29.26 45.52
C SER A 222 75.46 27.94 45.91
N LYS A 223 75.60 27.47 47.16
CA LYS A 223 74.96 26.23 47.64
C LYS A 223 73.43 26.35 47.69
N LYS A 224 72.93 27.51 48.11
CA LYS A 224 71.49 27.79 48.19
C LYS A 224 70.88 27.85 46.80
N LEU A 225 71.59 28.42 45.83
CA LEU A 225 71.14 28.49 44.45
C LEU A 225 71.13 27.13 43.75
N LEU A 226 72.13 26.27 44.00
CA LEU A 226 72.15 24.90 43.48
C LEU A 226 70.95 24.08 43.99
N LEU A 227 70.60 24.22 45.28
CA LEU A 227 69.40 23.58 45.85
C LEU A 227 68.11 24.06 45.21
N LEU A 228 67.98 25.37 44.96
CA LEU A 228 66.81 25.94 44.29
C LEU A 228 66.68 25.47 42.84
N LEU A 229 67.79 25.41 42.10
CA LEU A 229 67.82 24.89 40.73
C LEU A 229 67.43 23.41 40.67
N SER A 230 67.94 22.60 41.60
CA SER A 230 67.60 21.18 41.71
C SER A 230 66.12 20.98 42.03
N GLY A 231 65.57 21.70 43.01
CA GLY A 231 64.15 21.62 43.36
C GLY A 231 63.24 22.06 42.23
N LEU A 232 63.60 23.14 41.52
CA LEU A 232 62.83 23.63 40.39
C LEU A 232 62.88 22.68 39.19
N LYS A 233 64.02 22.03 38.94
CA LYS A 233 64.13 20.97 37.93
C LYS A 233 63.18 19.82 38.23
N VAL A 234 63.14 19.34 39.47
CA VAL A 234 62.23 18.26 39.88
C VAL A 234 60.78 18.66 39.64
N GLN A 235 60.38 19.86 40.06
CA GLN A 235 59.02 20.37 39.84
C GLN A 235 58.63 20.46 38.35
N ILE A 236 59.53 20.94 37.49
CA ILE A 236 59.27 21.03 36.05
C ILE A 236 59.19 19.64 35.40
N VAL A 237 60.06 18.70 35.81
CA VAL A 237 60.00 17.31 35.33
C VAL A 237 58.70 16.63 35.77
N GLU A 238 58.29 16.80 37.03
CA GLU A 238 57.03 16.27 37.55
C GLU A 238 55.82 16.85 36.80
N ASN A 239 55.77 18.17 36.60
CA ASN A 239 54.71 18.83 35.83
C ASN A 239 54.69 18.38 34.36
N SER A 240 55.86 18.25 33.73
CA SER A 240 56.00 17.73 32.37
C SER A 240 55.45 16.30 32.24
N ASN A 241 55.75 15.43 33.21
CA ASN A 241 55.22 14.07 33.24
C ASN A 241 53.70 14.05 33.46
N GLN A 242 53.18 14.85 34.39
CA GLN A 242 51.73 14.99 34.60
C GLN A 242 51.01 15.45 33.34
N ASN A 243 51.56 16.44 32.62
CA ASN A 243 50.96 16.89 31.36
C ASN A 243 50.99 15.80 30.27
N LYS A 244 52.03 14.97 30.22
CA LYS A 244 52.09 13.82 29.30
C LYS A 244 51.03 12.78 29.64
N ASP A 245 50.85 12.48 30.92
CA ASP A 245 49.84 11.52 31.38
C ASP A 245 48.43 12.04 31.05
N LEU A 246 48.16 13.33 31.30
CA LEU A 246 46.89 13.98 30.94
C LEU A 246 46.65 13.99 29.43
N GLU A 247 47.69 14.28 28.63
CA GLU A 247 47.58 14.22 27.17
C GLU A 247 47.29 12.80 26.67
N GLN A 248 47.95 11.80 27.24
CA GLN A 248 47.70 10.40 26.90
C GLN A 248 46.25 10.00 27.21
N GLU A 249 45.73 10.40 28.37
CA GLU A 249 44.34 10.17 28.73
C GLU A 249 43.38 10.90 27.78
N ALA A 250 43.62 12.17 27.49
CA ALA A 250 42.81 12.96 26.55
C ALA A 250 42.81 12.35 25.13
N SER A 251 43.97 11.87 24.66
CA SER A 251 44.11 11.19 23.37
C SER A 251 43.31 9.89 23.30
N LEU A 252 43.38 9.05 24.34
CA LEU A 252 42.63 7.80 24.42
C LEU A 252 41.11 8.05 24.50
N ASN A 253 40.69 9.02 25.31
CA ASN A 253 39.29 9.42 25.43
C ASN A 253 38.73 9.93 24.09
N TRP A 254 39.49 10.77 23.39
CA TRP A 254 39.12 11.23 22.05
C TRP A 254 39.02 10.06 21.06
N GLN A 255 39.99 9.15 21.06
CA GLN A 255 39.97 7.99 20.16
C GLN A 255 38.76 7.10 20.40
N SER A 256 38.37 6.88 21.66
CA SER A 256 37.15 6.15 22.01
C SER A 256 35.91 6.85 21.47
N PHE A 257 35.78 8.15 21.74
CA PHE A 257 34.63 8.93 21.28
C PHE A 257 34.54 9.03 19.75
N LEU A 258 35.69 9.15 19.07
CA LEU A 258 35.77 9.13 17.61
C LEU A 258 35.28 7.79 17.04
N ASN A 259 35.66 6.67 17.66
CA ASN A 259 35.16 5.36 17.26
C ASN A 259 33.65 5.26 17.44
N ASP A 260 33.10 5.79 18.53
CA ASP A 260 31.64 5.83 18.75
C ASP A 260 30.92 6.64 17.66
N LEU A 261 31.45 7.82 17.31
CA LEU A 261 30.91 8.65 16.22
C LEU A 261 30.96 7.94 14.86
N ILE A 262 32.06 7.25 14.55
CA ILE A 262 32.19 6.47 13.31
C ILE A 262 31.17 5.32 13.28
N ASN A 263 31.01 4.60 14.39
CA ASN A 263 30.04 3.51 14.49
C ASN A 263 28.60 4.01 14.36
N GLU A 264 28.27 5.14 14.99
CA GLU A 264 26.98 5.80 14.86
C GLU A 264 26.72 6.18 13.39
N LYS A 265 27.69 6.83 12.72
CA LYS A 265 27.59 7.19 11.30
C LYS A 265 27.36 5.97 10.41
N ASN A 266 28.09 4.88 10.63
CA ASN A 266 27.93 3.65 9.84
C ASN A 266 26.53 3.06 10.03
N THR A 267 26.06 3.01 11.28
CA THR A 267 24.71 2.54 11.62
C THR A 267 23.63 3.40 10.94
N LEU A 268 23.77 4.73 10.98
CA LEU A 268 22.85 5.65 10.31
C LEU A 268 22.91 5.51 8.79
N SER A 269 24.09 5.29 8.20
CA SER A 269 24.25 5.04 6.78
C SER A 269 23.55 3.75 6.33
N ASP A 270 23.70 2.67 7.09
CA ASP A 270 23.03 1.39 6.85
C ASP A 270 21.51 1.54 6.97
N GLN A 271 21.05 2.27 8.00
CA GLN A 271 19.62 2.60 8.15
C GLN A 271 19.10 3.39 6.94
N ARG A 272 19.86 4.38 6.45
CA ARG A 272 19.47 5.16 5.26
C ARG A 272 19.36 4.28 4.02
N GLN A 273 20.34 3.41 3.77
CA GLN A 273 20.32 2.50 2.63
C GLN A 273 19.12 1.53 2.69
N ASN A 274 18.82 1.00 3.87
CA ASN A 274 17.64 0.14 4.07
C ASN A 274 16.33 0.90 3.80
N LEU A 275 16.24 2.18 4.20
CA LEU A 275 15.09 3.04 3.91
C LEU A 275 14.97 3.33 2.41
N GLU A 276 16.08 3.60 1.71
CA GLU A 276 16.10 3.81 0.25
C GLU A 276 15.55 2.58 -0.49
N GLN A 277 15.98 1.38 -0.10
CA GLN A 277 15.48 0.14 -0.69
C GLN A 277 14.00 -0.10 -0.38
N ALA A 278 13.56 0.20 0.86
CA ALA A 278 12.15 0.08 1.24
C ALA A 278 11.26 1.06 0.45
N ILE A 279 11.71 2.28 0.22
CA ILE A 279 11.03 3.29 -0.59
C ILE A 279 10.80 2.77 -2.02
N LEU A 280 11.84 2.23 -2.67
CA LEU A 280 11.74 1.66 -4.01
C LEU A 280 10.75 0.49 -4.05
N ASN A 281 10.77 -0.37 -3.03
CA ASN A 281 9.83 -1.48 -2.91
C ASN A 281 8.38 -1.00 -2.76
N TYR A 282 8.12 -0.02 -1.89
CA TYR A 282 6.77 0.54 -1.72
C TYR A 282 6.27 1.20 -3.01
N GLN A 283 7.12 1.96 -3.71
CA GLN A 283 6.77 2.56 -5.00
C GLN A 283 6.37 1.50 -6.04
N SER A 284 7.15 0.42 -6.14
CA SER A 284 6.84 -0.70 -7.05
C SER A 284 5.50 -1.37 -6.71
N ILE A 285 5.26 -1.66 -5.42
CA ILE A 285 4.00 -2.29 -4.96
C ILE A 285 2.81 -1.38 -5.23
N ILE A 286 2.93 -0.08 -4.96
CA ILE A 286 1.89 0.91 -5.21
C ILE A 286 1.55 0.95 -6.70
N GLN A 287 2.56 1.00 -7.57
CA GLN A 287 2.36 1.04 -9.01
C GLN A 287 1.62 -0.22 -9.49
N GLU A 288 2.16 -1.40 -9.19
CA GLU A 288 1.57 -2.68 -9.61
C GLU A 288 0.14 -2.85 -9.11
N SER A 289 -0.11 -2.52 -7.84
CA SER A 289 -1.44 -2.64 -7.24
C SER A 289 -2.42 -1.60 -7.79
N SER A 290 -1.93 -0.42 -8.18
CA SER A 290 -2.76 0.60 -8.83
C SER A 290 -3.19 0.17 -10.23
N GLU A 291 -2.28 -0.42 -11.02
CA GLU A 291 -2.59 -0.97 -12.34
C GLU A 291 -3.61 -2.12 -12.23
N LYS A 292 -3.41 -3.04 -11.28
CA LYS A 292 -4.36 -4.12 -10.99
C LYS A 292 -5.73 -3.60 -10.54
N SER A 293 -5.74 -2.57 -9.70
CA SER A 293 -6.97 -1.90 -9.24
C SER A 293 -7.75 -1.31 -10.43
N GLN A 294 -7.07 -0.62 -11.35
CA GLN A 294 -7.71 -0.08 -12.56
C GLN A 294 -8.28 -1.18 -13.46
N TYR A 295 -7.52 -2.25 -13.69
CA TYR A 295 -8.00 -3.41 -14.45
C TYR A 295 -9.26 -4.02 -13.81
N HIS A 296 -9.23 -4.29 -12.50
CA HIS A 296 -10.36 -4.87 -11.78
C HIS A 296 -11.56 -3.92 -11.70
N GLN A 297 -11.35 -2.60 -11.66
CA GLN A 297 -12.43 -1.62 -11.73
C GLN A 297 -13.17 -1.71 -13.07
N ILE A 298 -12.44 -1.83 -14.19
CA ILE A 298 -13.03 -1.94 -15.52
C ILE A 298 -13.82 -3.25 -15.66
N GLU A 299 -13.21 -4.38 -15.29
CA GLU A 299 -13.89 -5.68 -15.38
C GLU A 299 -15.06 -5.80 -14.39
N PHE A 300 -14.99 -5.16 -13.23
CA PHE A 300 -16.11 -5.05 -12.29
C PHE A 300 -17.31 -4.34 -12.94
N MET A 301 -17.09 -3.17 -13.55
CA MET A 301 -18.16 -2.40 -14.19
C MET A 301 -18.78 -3.16 -15.37
N LYS A 302 -17.94 -3.79 -16.20
CA LYS A 302 -18.38 -4.61 -17.33
C LYS A 302 -19.21 -5.81 -16.89
N ASN A 303 -18.77 -6.55 -15.88
CA ASN A 303 -19.53 -7.70 -15.38
C ASN A 303 -20.84 -7.28 -14.70
N LYS A 304 -20.85 -6.12 -14.03
CA LYS A 304 -22.09 -5.55 -13.46
C LYS A 304 -23.12 -5.31 -14.57
N GLU A 305 -22.73 -4.62 -15.63
CA GLU A 305 -23.58 -4.33 -16.78
C GLU A 305 -24.04 -5.64 -17.46
N ASN A 306 -23.15 -6.62 -17.61
CA ASN A 306 -23.51 -7.93 -18.17
C ASN A 306 -24.55 -8.66 -17.33
N VAL A 307 -24.45 -8.64 -15.98
CA VAL A 307 -25.47 -9.23 -15.10
C VAL A 307 -26.82 -8.54 -15.31
N GLU A 308 -26.85 -7.21 -15.26
CA GLU A 308 -28.07 -6.42 -15.39
C GLU A 308 -28.75 -6.65 -16.75
N ASN A 309 -27.99 -6.57 -17.83
CA ASN A 309 -28.50 -6.78 -19.19
C ASN A 309 -28.97 -8.22 -19.42
N GLN A 310 -28.22 -9.21 -18.93
CA GLN A 310 -28.59 -10.61 -19.06
C GLN A 310 -29.86 -10.93 -18.27
N ASP A 311 -30.02 -10.39 -17.06
CA ASP A 311 -31.21 -10.62 -16.23
C ASP A 311 -32.47 -10.04 -16.89
N ILE A 312 -32.37 -8.81 -17.41
CA ILE A 312 -33.46 -8.18 -18.17
C ILE A 312 -33.84 -9.04 -19.39
N TRP A 313 -32.86 -9.45 -20.20
CA TRP A 313 -33.12 -10.26 -21.38
C TRP A 313 -33.77 -11.60 -21.02
N CYS A 314 -33.29 -12.27 -19.99
CA CYS A 314 -33.86 -13.54 -19.52
C CYS A 314 -35.33 -13.41 -19.08
N ARG A 315 -35.67 -12.34 -18.34
CA ARG A 315 -37.05 -12.05 -17.95
C ARG A 315 -37.93 -11.78 -19.17
N GLN A 316 -37.46 -10.99 -20.12
CA GLN A 316 -38.19 -10.72 -21.36
C GLN A 316 -38.49 -12.00 -22.16
N GLN A 317 -37.53 -12.93 -22.27
CA GLN A 317 -37.78 -14.21 -22.94
C GLN A 317 -38.83 -15.06 -22.21
N GLN A 318 -38.81 -15.05 -20.88
CA GLN A 318 -39.81 -15.76 -20.07
C GLN A 318 -41.21 -15.14 -20.21
N ASP A 319 -41.30 -13.81 -20.21
CA ASP A 319 -42.57 -13.09 -20.37
C ASP A 319 -43.18 -13.34 -21.75
N LEU A 320 -42.37 -13.25 -22.82
CA LEU A 320 -42.81 -13.55 -24.18
C LEU A 320 -43.31 -14.99 -24.31
N TYR A 321 -42.54 -15.96 -23.79
CA TYR A 321 -42.99 -17.36 -23.77
C TYR A 321 -44.32 -17.54 -23.03
N SER A 322 -44.50 -16.89 -21.87
CA SER A 322 -45.73 -16.98 -21.10
C SER A 322 -46.94 -16.43 -21.86
N ILE A 323 -46.79 -15.27 -22.49
CA ILE A 323 -47.84 -14.61 -23.28
C ILE A 323 -48.21 -15.50 -24.47
N ASP A 324 -47.22 -15.95 -25.23
CA ASP A 324 -47.44 -16.75 -26.43
C ASP A 324 -48.01 -18.14 -26.10
N SER A 325 -47.57 -18.75 -25.01
CA SER A 325 -48.09 -20.04 -24.56
C SER A 325 -49.55 -19.93 -24.10
N GLN A 326 -49.91 -18.87 -23.38
CA GLN A 326 -51.29 -18.61 -23.02
C GLN A 326 -52.18 -18.43 -24.27
N SER A 327 -51.74 -17.60 -25.21
CA SER A 327 -52.44 -17.37 -26.49
C SER A 327 -52.66 -18.66 -27.28
N ARG A 328 -51.64 -19.53 -27.38
CA ARG A 328 -51.77 -20.84 -28.03
C ARG A 328 -52.74 -21.77 -27.29
N ASN A 329 -52.72 -21.80 -25.96
CA ASN A 329 -53.63 -22.62 -25.17
C ASN A 329 -55.09 -22.18 -25.33
N GLU A 330 -55.35 -20.88 -25.33
CA GLU A 330 -56.67 -20.30 -25.61
C GLU A 330 -57.17 -20.70 -27.01
N ALA A 331 -56.29 -20.61 -28.03
CA ALA A 331 -56.60 -21.05 -29.39
C ALA A 331 -56.86 -22.56 -29.51
N LEU A 332 -56.10 -23.40 -28.79
CA LEU A 332 -56.30 -24.85 -28.77
C LEU A 332 -57.63 -25.26 -28.12
N GLN A 333 -57.96 -24.67 -26.97
CA GLN A 333 -59.23 -24.93 -26.27
C GLN A 333 -60.42 -24.57 -27.18
N LEU A 334 -60.28 -23.48 -27.90
CA LEU A 334 -61.29 -22.99 -28.82
C LEU A 334 -61.49 -23.89 -30.04
N ILE A 335 -60.40 -24.35 -30.67
CA ILE A 335 -60.48 -25.33 -31.75
C ILE A 335 -61.15 -26.60 -31.26
N SER A 336 -60.82 -27.07 -30.04
CA SER A 336 -61.48 -28.23 -29.44
C SER A 336 -62.99 -28.02 -29.33
N ASN A 337 -63.43 -26.88 -28.76
CA ASN A 337 -64.84 -26.58 -28.59
C ASN A 337 -65.60 -26.51 -29.94
N ILE A 338 -64.98 -25.98 -30.99
CA ILE A 338 -65.58 -25.94 -32.34
C ILE A 338 -65.69 -27.34 -32.93
N VAL A 339 -64.63 -28.15 -32.83
CA VAL A 339 -64.63 -29.54 -33.31
C VAL A 339 -65.69 -30.35 -32.57
N ASP A 340 -65.79 -30.21 -31.25
CA ASP A 340 -66.77 -30.90 -30.42
C ASP A 340 -68.21 -30.47 -30.76
N HIS A 341 -68.45 -29.17 -31.00
CA HIS A 341 -69.76 -28.67 -31.42
C HIS A 341 -70.18 -29.18 -32.80
N ILE A 342 -69.27 -29.19 -33.77
CA ILE A 342 -69.53 -29.76 -35.10
C ILE A 342 -69.86 -31.25 -34.96
N GLN A 343 -69.10 -31.98 -34.15
CA GLN A 343 -69.31 -33.40 -33.92
C GLN A 343 -70.65 -33.70 -33.25
N ASP A 344 -71.03 -32.94 -32.21
CA ASP A 344 -72.34 -33.02 -31.54
C ASP A 344 -73.50 -32.88 -32.54
N LYS A 345 -73.44 -31.87 -33.42
CA LYS A 345 -74.48 -31.63 -34.43
C LYS A 345 -74.53 -32.72 -35.49
N ILE A 346 -73.38 -33.25 -35.92
CA ILE A 346 -73.34 -34.40 -36.84
C ILE A 346 -73.96 -35.64 -36.17
N VAL A 347 -73.64 -35.92 -34.90
CA VAL A 347 -74.19 -37.06 -34.16
C VAL A 347 -75.70 -36.90 -33.99
N THR A 348 -76.17 -35.75 -33.54
CA THR A 348 -77.61 -35.44 -33.39
C THR A 348 -78.37 -35.62 -34.71
N LEU A 349 -77.81 -35.13 -35.83
CA LEU A 349 -78.42 -35.30 -37.15
C LEU A 349 -78.46 -36.78 -37.58
N LYS A 350 -77.38 -37.53 -37.33
CA LYS A 350 -77.33 -38.98 -37.62
C LYS A 350 -78.38 -39.74 -36.80
N GLU A 351 -78.54 -39.40 -35.53
CA GLU A 351 -79.56 -39.99 -34.64
C GLU A 351 -80.97 -39.70 -35.16
N TYR A 352 -81.30 -38.44 -35.45
CA TYR A 352 -82.59 -38.08 -36.04
C TYR A 352 -82.87 -38.80 -37.38
N LEU A 353 -81.88 -38.88 -38.27
CA LEU A 353 -82.02 -39.59 -39.54
C LEU A 353 -82.21 -41.10 -39.36
N ARG A 354 -81.56 -41.69 -38.35
CA ARG A 354 -81.71 -43.10 -37.97
C ARG A 354 -83.09 -43.38 -37.40
N GLU A 355 -83.59 -42.54 -36.49
CA GLU A 355 -84.96 -42.62 -35.96
C GLU A 355 -86.00 -42.51 -37.08
N ARG A 356 -85.81 -41.56 -38.02
CA ARG A 356 -86.67 -41.43 -39.19
C ARG A 356 -86.65 -42.65 -40.11
N HIS A 357 -85.51 -43.34 -40.24
CA HIS A 357 -85.41 -44.57 -41.04
C HIS A 357 -86.01 -45.79 -40.32
N GLN A 358 -86.10 -45.78 -38.99
CA GLN A 358 -86.76 -46.83 -38.20
C GLN A 358 -88.29 -46.65 -38.13
N ILE A 359 -88.81 -45.47 -38.49
CA ILE A 359 -90.26 -45.17 -38.58
C ILE A 359 -90.79 -45.41 -40.02
N LYS A 360 -90.27 -46.41 -40.73
CA LYS A 360 -90.83 -46.88 -42.01
C LYS A 360 -91.12 -48.36 -42.02
#